data_AF-A0A8J2LI94-F1
#
_entry.id   AF-A0A8J2LI94-F1
#
_cell.length_a   1.000
_cell.length_b   1.000
_cell.length_c   1.000
_cell.angle_alpha   90.00
_cell.angle_beta   90.00
_cell.angle_gamma   90.00
#
_symmetry.space_group_name_H-M   'P 1'
#
loop_
_entity.id
_entity.type
_entity.pdbx_description
1 polymer ?
#
loop_
_entity_poly.entity_id
_entity_poly.type
_entity_poly.pdbx_seq_one_letter_code
_entity_poly.pdbx_strand_id
1 'polypeptide(L)'
;GDSLRVQQLFRDIEDEEAWIREKEPIAGSNNRGRDLIGVQNLIKKHQAVLSEISNHEPRVNAVCENGTALSENGQFLSEEVFSRVGKLKEHWIALKEKSEKRKQDLDDALLAHQYFADANEAESWMREKEPLVLSTDVGKDE
;
A
#
# COMPACT_ATOMS: atom_id res chain seq x y z
N GLY A 1 -9.96 -29.06 -25.84
CA GLY A 1 -11.08 -28.33 -26.46
C GLY A 1 -11.29 -27.03 -25.70
N ASP A 2 -11.81 -26.01 -26.38
CA ASP A 2 -11.91 -24.64 -25.83
C ASP A 2 -12.72 -24.56 -24.53
N SER A 3 -13.70 -25.45 -24.35
CA SER A 3 -14.44 -25.60 -23.09
C SER A 3 -13.55 -25.86 -21.87
N LEU A 4 -12.51 -26.68 -21.98
CA LEU A 4 -11.58 -26.96 -20.87
C LEU A 4 -10.73 -25.72 -20.53
N ARG A 5 -10.34 -24.95 -21.55
CA ARG A 5 -9.54 -23.73 -21.38
C ARG A 5 -10.35 -22.63 -20.68
N VAL A 6 -11.63 -22.49 -21.05
CA VAL A 6 -12.55 -21.54 -20.40
C VAL A 6 -12.80 -21.93 -18.94
N GLN A 7 -12.99 -23.22 -18.64
CA GLN A 7 -13.14 -23.65 -17.24
C GLN A 7 -11.89 -23.41 -16.40
N GLN A 8 -10.70 -23.60 -16.98
CA GLN A 8 -9.45 -23.28 -16.28
C GLN A 8 -9.34 -21.78 -16.02
N LEU A 9 -9.65 -20.95 -17.01
CA LEU A 9 -9.67 -19.50 -16.87
C LEU A 9 -10.60 -19.06 -15.74
N PHE A 10 -11.81 -19.62 -15.66
CA PHE A 10 -12.76 -19.25 -14.60
C PHE A 10 -12.23 -19.58 -13.21
N ARG A 11 -11.58 -20.75 -13.05
CA ARG A 11 -10.90 -21.08 -11.79
C ARG A 11 -9.78 -20.09 -11.47
N ASP A 12 -8.95 -19.74 -12.46
CA ASP A 12 -7.86 -18.79 -12.26
C ASP A 12 -8.40 -17.39 -11.89
N ILE A 13 -9.52 -16.97 -12.48
CA ILE A 13 -10.20 -15.71 -12.13
C ILE A 13 -10.73 -15.76 -10.69
N GLU A 14 -11.42 -16.84 -10.31
CA GLU A 14 -11.97 -16.99 -8.95
C GLU A 14 -10.88 -17.00 -7.88
N ASP A 15 -9.76 -17.67 -8.14
CA ASP A 15 -8.59 -17.68 -7.25
C ASP A 15 -8.02 -16.27 -7.06
N GLU A 16 -7.83 -15.51 -8.15
CA GLU A 16 -7.32 -14.14 -8.06
C GLU A 16 -8.33 -13.18 -7.43
N GLU A 17 -9.63 -13.31 -7.72
CA GLU A 17 -10.67 -12.52 -7.04
C GLU A 17 -10.72 -12.79 -5.54
N ALA A 18 -10.58 -14.05 -5.12
CA ALA A 18 -10.54 -14.43 -3.72
C ALA A 18 -9.31 -13.81 -3.01
N TRP A 19 -8.15 -13.86 -3.67
CA TRP A 19 -6.94 -13.22 -3.16
C TRP A 19 -7.10 -11.70 -3.03
N ILE A 20 -7.65 -11.02 -4.04
CA ILE A 20 -7.89 -9.57 -3.99
C ILE A 20 -8.79 -9.22 -2.81
N ARG A 21 -9.88 -9.96 -2.59
CA ARG A 21 -10.81 -9.74 -1.47
C ARG A 21 -10.14 -9.93 -0.10
N GLU A 22 -9.20 -10.87 0.01
CA GLU A 22 -8.41 -11.05 1.22
C GLU A 22 -7.47 -9.85 1.46
N LYS A 23 -6.82 -9.34 0.41
CA LYS A 23 -5.84 -8.24 0.53
C LYS A 23 -6.48 -6.86 0.64
N GLU A 24 -7.70 -6.67 0.13
CA GLU A 24 -8.40 -5.38 0.13
C GLU A 24 -8.48 -4.68 1.51
N PRO A 25 -8.88 -5.34 2.61
CA PRO A 25 -8.89 -4.69 3.94
C PRO A 25 -7.48 -4.36 4.46
N ILE A 26 -6.47 -5.10 4.03
CA ILE A 26 -5.07 -4.87 4.40
C ILE A 26 -4.50 -3.71 3.57
N ALA A 27 -4.81 -3.62 2.29
CA ALA A 27 -4.42 -2.48 1.45
C ALA A 27 -5.13 -1.18 1.86
N GLY A 28 -6.39 -1.26 2.27
CA GLY A 28 -7.24 -0.11 2.60
C GLY A 28 -7.31 0.29 4.07
N SER A 29 -6.47 -0.28 4.95
CA SER A 29 -6.61 0.03 6.39
C SER A 29 -6.16 1.46 6.73
N ASN A 30 -7.05 2.19 7.40
CA ASN A 30 -6.88 3.59 7.82
C ASN A 30 -5.96 3.80 9.04
N ASN A 31 -5.23 2.77 9.46
CA ASN A 31 -4.33 2.90 10.62
C ASN A 31 -3.05 3.62 10.20
N ARG A 32 -2.84 4.81 10.77
CA ARG A 32 -1.69 5.68 10.50
C ARG A 32 -0.62 5.67 11.60
N GLY A 33 -0.81 4.87 12.65
CA GLY A 33 0.09 4.88 13.82
C GLY A 33 -0.17 6.07 14.74
N ARG A 34 0.35 6.00 15.98
CA ARG A 34 0.22 7.08 16.98
C ARG A 34 1.54 7.75 17.33
N ASP A 35 2.65 7.12 16.94
CA ASP A 35 4.02 7.51 17.28
C ASP A 35 4.95 7.06 16.14
N LEU A 36 6.14 7.66 16.06
CA LEU A 36 7.13 7.42 14.99
C LEU A 36 7.40 5.92 14.77
N ILE A 37 7.63 5.17 15.85
CA ILE A 37 7.89 3.71 15.81
C ILE A 37 6.67 2.94 15.26
N GLY A 38 5.46 3.37 15.63
CA GLY A 38 4.23 2.75 15.17
C GLY A 38 4.04 2.93 13.66
N VAL A 39 4.28 4.15 13.16
CA VAL A 39 4.21 4.47 11.73
C VAL A 39 5.25 3.67 10.95
N GLN A 40 6.50 3.62 11.41
CA GLN A 40 7.57 2.85 10.76
C GLN A 40 7.25 1.35 10.67
N ASN A 41 6.64 0.77 11.71
CA ASN A 41 6.18 -0.62 11.68
C ASN A 41 5.04 -0.84 10.69
N LEU A 42 4.12 0.12 10.56
CA LEU A 42 3.04 0.06 9.57
C LEU A 42 3.57 0.18 8.14
N ILE A 43 4.58 1.03 7.91
CA ILE A 43 5.27 1.13 6.61
C ILE A 43 5.90 -0.20 6.22
N LYS A 44 6.66 -0.84 7.13
CA LYS A 44 7.26 -2.16 6.87
C LYS A 44 6.21 -3.22 6.51
N LYS A 45 5.09 -3.24 7.22
CA LYS A 45 3.96 -4.14 6.90
C LYS A 45 3.35 -3.82 5.54
N HIS A 46 3.18 -2.54 5.22
CA HIS A 46 2.64 -2.11 3.93
C HIS A 46 3.58 -2.45 2.77
N GLN A 47 4.89 -2.35 2.96
CA GLN A 47 5.89 -2.78 1.97
C GLN A 47 5.75 -4.28 1.64
N ALA A 48 5.46 -5.12 2.63
CA ALA A 48 5.20 -6.55 2.38
C ALA A 48 3.96 -6.73 1.48
N VAL A 49 2.87 -5.99 1.75
CA VAL A 49 1.65 -6.02 0.92
C VAL A 49 1.93 -5.55 -0.50
N LEU A 50 2.71 -4.48 -0.68
CA LEU A 50 3.11 -4.01 -2.01
C LEU A 50 3.94 -5.05 -2.78
N SER A 51 4.83 -5.76 -2.08
CA SER A 51 5.57 -6.86 -2.68
C SER A 51 4.65 -8.01 -3.09
N GLU A 52 3.67 -8.37 -2.27
CA GLU A 52 2.68 -9.39 -2.61
C GLU A 52 1.87 -8.98 -3.85
N ILE A 53 1.41 -7.72 -3.93
CA ILE A 53 0.70 -7.18 -5.10
C ILE A 53 1.57 -7.23 -6.36
N SER A 54 2.84 -6.83 -6.27
CA SER A 54 3.75 -6.89 -7.41
C SER A 54 4.00 -8.32 -7.90
N ASN A 55 4.06 -9.30 -6.98
CA ASN A 55 4.20 -10.71 -7.32
C ASN A 55 2.97 -11.30 -8.01
N HIS A 56 1.76 -10.80 -7.70
CA HIS A 56 0.51 -11.24 -8.32
C HIS A 56 0.21 -10.56 -9.65
N GLU A 57 0.76 -9.38 -9.92
CA GLU A 57 0.58 -8.65 -11.18
C GLU A 57 0.79 -9.49 -12.45
N PRO A 58 1.87 -10.27 -12.62
CA PRO A 58 2.05 -11.10 -13.81
C PRO A 58 0.97 -12.18 -13.96
N ARG A 59 0.47 -12.73 -12.85
CA ARG A 59 -0.59 -13.76 -12.88
C ARG A 59 -1.91 -13.16 -13.32
N VAL A 60 -2.31 -12.02 -12.75
CA VAL A 60 -3.55 -11.31 -13.14
C VAL A 60 -3.49 -10.88 -14.60
N ASN A 61 -2.34 -10.39 -15.08
CA ASN A 61 -2.15 -10.03 -16.48
C ASN A 61 -2.30 -11.25 -17.39
N ALA A 62 -1.65 -12.38 -17.07
CA ALA A 62 -1.77 -13.61 -17.85
C ALA A 62 -3.21 -14.14 -17.92
N VAL A 63 -3.97 -14.06 -16.82
CA VAL A 63 -5.41 -14.40 -16.80
C VAL A 63 -6.21 -13.48 -17.72
N CYS A 64 -5.94 -12.17 -17.70
CA CYS A 64 -6.62 -11.22 -18.57
C CYS A 64 -6.29 -11.43 -20.06
N GLU A 65 -5.03 -11.71 -20.39
CA GLU A 65 -4.57 -12.02 -21.75
C GLU A 65 -5.21 -13.31 -22.26
N ASN A 66 -5.21 -14.37 -21.44
CA ASN A 66 -5.86 -15.64 -21.78
C ASN A 66 -7.36 -15.46 -22.01
N GLY A 67 -8.04 -14.67 -21.18
CA GLY A 67 -9.45 -14.38 -21.35
C GLY A 67 -9.75 -13.61 -22.64
N THR A 68 -8.92 -12.62 -22.97
CA THR A 68 -9.04 -11.87 -24.23
C THR A 68 -8.87 -12.79 -25.43
N ALA A 69 -7.82 -13.61 -25.45
CA ALA A 69 -7.57 -14.56 -26.53
C ALA A 69 -8.69 -15.62 -26.68
N LEU A 70 -9.30 -16.07 -25.58
CA LEU A 70 -10.42 -17.01 -25.63
C LEU A 70 -11.71 -16.37 -26.16
N SER A 71 -11.95 -15.09 -25.83
CA SER A 71 -13.10 -14.33 -26.35
C SER A 71 -13.00 -14.05 -27.86
N GLU A 72 -11.79 -13.87 -28.40
CA GLU A 72 -11.58 -13.67 -29.84
C GLU A 72 -11.79 -14.95 -30.66
N ASN A 73 -11.56 -16.12 -30.06
CA ASN A 73 -11.61 -17.42 -30.74
C ASN A 73 -12.94 -18.19 -30.54
N GLY A 74 -13.82 -17.78 -29.62
CA GLY A 74 -15.02 -18.53 -29.25
C GLY A 74 -16.31 -17.71 -29.21
N GLN A 75 -17.27 -17.99 -30.10
CA GLN A 75 -18.55 -17.24 -30.19
C GLN A 75 -19.56 -17.50 -29.04
N PHE A 76 -19.46 -18.61 -28.28
CA PHE A 76 -20.53 -19.04 -27.38
C PHE A 76 -20.37 -18.58 -25.90
N LEU A 77 -19.16 -18.19 -25.48
CA LEU A 77 -18.84 -17.81 -24.09
C LEU A 77 -18.03 -16.50 -23.97
N SER A 78 -17.83 -15.79 -25.09
CA SER A 78 -16.99 -14.59 -25.13
C SER A 78 -17.50 -13.46 -24.23
N GLU A 79 -18.82 -13.28 -24.12
CA GLU A 79 -19.43 -12.23 -23.29
C GLU A 79 -19.21 -12.48 -21.79
N GLU A 80 -19.40 -13.73 -21.33
CA GLU A 80 -19.20 -14.10 -19.93
C GLU A 80 -17.71 -14.02 -19.55
N VAL A 81 -16.82 -14.52 -20.41
CA VAL A 81 -15.37 -14.41 -20.23
C VAL A 81 -14.94 -12.95 -20.15
N PHE A 82 -15.40 -12.11 -21.07
CA PHE A 82 -15.08 -10.69 -21.07
C PHE A 82 -15.58 -9.99 -19.81
N SER A 83 -16.80 -10.28 -19.37
CA SER A 83 -17.37 -9.72 -18.14
C SER A 83 -16.54 -10.09 -16.91
N ARG A 84 -16.17 -11.37 -16.77
CA ARG A 84 -15.39 -11.87 -15.62
C ARG A 84 -13.98 -11.29 -15.59
N VAL A 85 -13.29 -11.28 -16.72
CA VAL A 85 -11.95 -10.69 -16.86
C VAL A 85 -12.00 -9.18 -16.58
N GLY A 86 -13.02 -8.49 -17.08
CA GLY A 86 -13.23 -7.06 -16.83
C GLY A 86 -13.39 -6.76 -15.34
N LYS A 87 -14.20 -7.52 -14.63
CA LYS A 87 -14.38 -7.39 -13.17
C LYS A 87 -13.11 -7.64 -12.39
N LEU A 88 -12.38 -8.72 -12.72
CA LEU A 88 -11.08 -9.01 -12.10
C LEU A 88 -10.11 -7.82 -12.28
N LYS A 89 -10.03 -7.28 -13.49
CA LYS A 89 -9.18 -6.13 -13.80
C LYS A 89 -9.59 -4.87 -13.03
N GLU A 90 -10.89 -4.61 -12.92
CA GLU A 90 -11.41 -3.48 -12.13
C GLU A 90 -11.05 -3.61 -10.65
N HIS A 91 -11.30 -4.78 -10.05
CA HIS A 91 -10.92 -5.07 -8.66
C HIS A 91 -9.40 -4.95 -8.44
N TRP A 92 -8.60 -5.41 -9.41
CA TRP A 92 -7.15 -5.31 -9.36
C TRP A 92 -6.66 -3.85 -9.37
N ILE A 93 -7.22 -3.02 -10.26
CA ILE A 93 -6.89 -1.59 -10.33
C ILE A 93 -7.28 -0.90 -9.02
N ALA A 94 -8.49 -1.15 -8.52
CA ALA A 94 -8.97 -0.57 -7.27
C ALA A 94 -8.08 -0.96 -6.06
N LEU A 95 -7.60 -2.21 -6.01
CA LEU A 95 -6.66 -2.66 -4.98
C LEU A 95 -5.33 -1.88 -5.05
N LYS A 96 -4.78 -1.69 -6.25
CA LYS A 96 -3.54 -0.91 -6.44
C LYS A 96 -3.73 0.55 -6.03
N GLU A 97 -4.84 1.17 -6.41
CA GLU A 97 -5.16 2.55 -6.02
C GLU A 97 -5.30 2.71 -4.50
N LYS A 98 -6.01 1.80 -3.83
CA LYS A 98 -6.11 1.78 -2.36
C LYS A 98 -4.74 1.63 -1.70
N SER A 99 -3.91 0.75 -2.25
CA SER A 99 -2.56 0.50 -1.73
C SER A 99 -1.64 1.70 -1.88
N GLU A 100 -1.72 2.41 -3.01
CA GLU A 100 -0.94 3.62 -3.24
C GLU A 100 -1.41 4.77 -2.33
N LYS A 101 -2.73 4.94 -2.19
CA LYS A 101 -3.28 5.92 -1.24
C LYS A 101 -2.82 5.67 0.19
N ARG A 102 -2.84 4.40 0.63
CA ARG A 102 -2.34 4.02 1.95
C ARG A 102 -0.85 4.33 2.13
N LYS A 103 -0.05 4.13 1.09
CA LYS A 103 1.37 4.46 1.11
C LYS A 103 1.59 5.96 1.34
N GLN A 104 0.87 6.81 0.60
CA GLN A 104 0.91 8.26 0.78
C GLN A 104 0.50 8.67 2.20
N ASP A 105 -0.60 8.11 2.71
CA ASP A 105 -1.06 8.38 4.08
C ASP A 105 -0.02 8.00 5.15
N LEU A 106 0.75 6.93 4.94
CA LEU A 106 1.80 6.50 5.86
C LEU A 106 3.07 7.36 5.76
N ASP A 107 3.46 7.77 4.55
CA ASP A 107 4.59 8.69 4.34
C ASP A 107 4.29 10.07 4.95
N ASP A 108 3.06 10.59 4.77
CA ASP A 108 2.63 11.84 5.39
C ASP A 108 2.65 11.76 6.92
N ALA A 109 2.16 10.65 7.49
CA ALA A 109 2.20 10.41 8.92
C ALA A 109 3.66 10.34 9.44
N LEU A 110 4.55 9.68 8.69
CA LEU A 110 5.96 9.56 9.05
C LEU A 110 6.63 10.93 9.08
N LEU A 111 6.41 11.74 8.05
CA LEU A 111 6.97 13.08 7.95
C LEU A 111 6.50 13.98 9.09
N ALA A 112 5.20 13.95 9.39
CA ALA A 112 4.63 14.72 10.50
C ALA A 112 5.28 14.32 11.84
N HIS A 113 5.35 13.01 12.13
CA HIS A 113 5.96 12.53 13.38
C HIS A 113 7.45 12.85 13.49
N GLN A 114 8.20 12.79 12.39
CA GLN A 114 9.62 13.17 12.38
C GLN A 114 9.78 14.66 12.70
N TYR A 115 8.99 15.52 12.04
CA TYR A 115 9.04 16.96 12.28
C TYR A 115 8.73 17.34 13.75
N PHE A 116 7.72 16.72 14.36
CA PHE A 116 7.40 16.95 15.77
C PHE A 116 8.51 16.47 16.71
N ALA A 117 9.16 15.35 16.40
CA ALA A 117 10.28 14.85 17.18
C ALA A 117 11.47 15.82 17.12
N ASP A 118 11.84 16.27 15.92
CA ASP A 118 12.94 17.20 15.69
C ASP A 118 12.69 18.57 16.35
N ALA A 119 11.45 19.08 16.27
CA ALA A 119 11.06 20.33 16.93
C ALA A 119 11.15 20.22 18.46
N ASN A 120 10.64 19.14 19.05
CA ASN A 120 10.73 18.91 20.50
C ASN A 120 12.18 18.77 20.97
N GLU A 121 13.05 18.13 20.18
CA GLU A 121 14.48 18.02 20.49
C GLU A 121 15.15 19.40 20.47
N ALA A 122 14.86 20.22 19.45
CA ALA A 122 15.37 21.59 19.37
C ALA A 122 14.89 22.46 20.53
N GLU A 123 13.62 22.36 20.94
CA GLU A 123 13.06 23.06 22.11
C GLU A 123 13.74 22.61 23.41
N SER A 124 13.95 21.30 23.58
CA SER A 124 14.67 20.78 24.75
C SER A 124 16.12 21.27 24.80
N TRP A 125 16.79 21.33 23.65
CA TRP A 125 18.16 21.82 23.55
C TRP A 125 18.24 23.33 23.89
N MET A 126 17.33 24.15 23.38
CA MET A 126 17.27 25.59 23.72
C MET A 126 17.02 25.80 25.22
N ARG A 127 16.07 25.06 25.80
CA ARG A 127 15.74 25.17 27.23
C ARG A 127 16.89 24.75 28.14
N GLU A 128 17.73 23.81 27.72
CA GLU A 128 18.93 23.40 28.45
C GLU A 128 20.04 24.47 28.38
N LYS A 129 20.16 25.20 27.28
CA LYS A 129 21.17 26.26 27.09
C LYS A 129 20.79 27.62 27.68
N GLU A 130 19.50 27.90 27.85
CA GLU A 130 18.99 29.14 28.46
C GLU A 130 19.57 29.46 29.86
N PRO A 131 19.58 28.55 30.84
CA PRO A 131 20.12 28.85 32.17
C PRO A 131 21.65 28.96 32.20
N LEU A 132 22.37 28.38 31.22
CA LEU A 132 23.83 28.49 31.12
C LEU A 132 24.26 29.87 30.61
N VAL A 133 23.51 30.48 29.69
CA VAL A 133 23.80 31.84 29.20
C VAL A 133 23.52 32.89 30.27
N LEU A 134 22.47 32.69 31.09
CA LEU A 134 22.14 33.56 32.24
C LEU A 134 23.09 33.38 33.43
N SER A 135 23.85 32.28 33.48
CA SER A 135 24.83 31.95 34.52
C SER A 135 26.25 32.44 34.20
N THR A 136 26.46 33.21 33.12
CA THR A 136 27.77 33.83 32.86
C THR A 136 27.99 34.97 33.85
N ASP A 137 28.46 34.55 35.02
CA ASP A 137 29.46 35.20 35.86
C ASP A 137 29.37 36.74 35.89
N VAL A 138 28.76 37.23 36.97
CA VAL A 138 29.14 38.50 37.60
C VAL A 138 30.57 38.31 38.15
N GLY A 139 31.53 38.15 37.23
CA GLY A 139 32.95 38.12 37.47
C GLY A 139 33.40 39.52 37.83
N LYS A 140 33.44 39.75 39.14
CA LYS A 140 34.06 40.90 39.80
C LYS A 140 35.51 40.99 39.30
N ASP A 141 35.82 42.01 38.51
CA ASP A 141 37.19 42.49 38.35
C ASP A 141 37.27 43.94 38.88
N GLU A 142 38.39 44.19 39.54
CA GLU A 142 38.68 45.09 40.69
C GLU A 142 38.31 46.57 40.58
#